data_AF-A0A953G7Q1-F1
#
_entry.id   AF-A0A953G7Q1-F1
#
_cell.length_a   1.000
_cell.length_b   1.000
_cell.length_c   1.000
_cell.angle_alpha   90.00
_cell.angle_beta   90.00
_cell.angle_gamma   90.00
#
_symmetry.space_group_name_H-M   'P 1'
#
loop_
_entity.id
_entity.type
_entity.pdbx_description
1 polymer ?
#
loop_
_entity_poly.entity_id
_entity_poly.type
_entity_poly.pdbx_seq_one_letter_code
_entity_poly.pdbx_strand_id
1 'polypeptide(L)'
;VDLVGKKKFSFGINGDTHTGDLTFTDTLIPEQLDRMVIKQIITDVQQGKIKYQTFLRRIMEAGCSHYEVFINGRKAIYFGRDGAQHIEEFPKAS
;
A
#
# COMPACT_ATOMS: atom_id res chain seq x y z
N VAL A 1 -2.30 -4.87 -4.00
CA VAL A 1 -2.88 -5.22 -2.67
C VAL A 1 -4.20 -4.52 -2.54
N ASP A 2 -5.26 -5.29 -2.36
CA ASP A 2 -6.63 -4.82 -2.16
C ASP A 2 -6.94 -4.80 -0.66
N LEU A 3 -7.08 -3.60 -0.10
CA LEU A 3 -7.32 -3.42 1.34
C LEU A 3 -8.80 -3.55 1.67
N VAL A 4 -9.69 -3.30 0.71
CA VAL A 4 -11.13 -3.41 0.87
C VAL A 4 -11.55 -4.88 0.83
N GLY A 5 -11.10 -5.62 -0.19
CA GLY A 5 -11.34 -7.05 -0.32
C GLY A 5 -10.43 -7.93 0.53
N LYS A 6 -9.47 -7.34 1.26
CA LYS A 6 -8.49 -8.03 2.11
C LYS A 6 -7.70 -9.11 1.35
N LYS A 7 -7.27 -8.79 0.13
CA LYS A 7 -6.51 -9.70 -0.73
C LYS A 7 -5.14 -9.11 -1.08
N LYS A 8 -4.13 -9.97 -1.12
CA LYS A 8 -2.84 -9.66 -1.73
C LYS A 8 -2.69 -10.50 -2.99
N PHE A 9 -2.36 -9.82 -4.08
CA PHE A 9 -1.93 -10.42 -5.34
C PHE A 9 -0.46 -10.12 -5.54
N SER A 10 0.29 -11.11 -6.00
CA SER A 10 1.69 -10.98 -6.41
C SER A 10 1.83 -11.62 -7.79
N PHE A 11 2.40 -10.88 -8.74
CA PHE A 11 2.54 -11.30 -10.13
C PHE A 11 4.00 -11.65 -10.39
N GLY A 12 4.25 -12.91 -10.74
CA GLY A 12 5.57 -13.40 -11.06
C GLY A 12 6.02 -13.01 -12.46
N ILE A 13 7.32 -13.08 -12.71
CA ILE A 13 7.93 -12.72 -14.00
C ILE A 13 7.48 -13.65 -15.14
N ASN A 14 6.95 -14.83 -14.82
CA ASN A 14 6.46 -15.81 -15.80
C ASN A 14 4.95 -15.69 -16.04
N GLY A 15 4.29 -14.64 -15.51
CA GLY A 15 2.86 -14.43 -15.61
C GLY A 15 2.02 -15.21 -14.58
N ASP A 16 2.68 -15.95 -13.69
CA ASP A 16 2.01 -16.59 -12.55
C ASP A 16 1.42 -15.56 -11.58
N THR A 17 0.32 -15.92 -10.93
CA THR A 17 -0.34 -15.09 -9.92
C THR A 17 -0.45 -15.84 -8.62
N HIS A 18 0.15 -15.29 -7.57
CA HIS A 18 0.00 -15.76 -6.20
C HIS A 18 -0.99 -14.87 -5.46
N THR A 19 -2.04 -15.49 -4.91
CA THR A 19 -3.04 -14.79 -4.10
C THR A 19 -2.94 -15.23 -2.65
N GLY A 20 -3.13 -14.29 -1.72
CA GLY A 20 -3.21 -14.56 -0.29
C GLY A 20 -4.25 -13.68 0.39
N ASP A 21 -4.87 -14.21 1.44
CA ASP A 21 -5.75 -13.45 2.31
C ASP A 21 -4.96 -12.56 3.27
N LEU A 22 -5.51 -11.38 3.53
CA LEU A 22 -4.99 -10.47 4.54
C LEU A 22 -5.89 -10.51 5.77
N THR A 23 -5.29 -10.82 6.91
CA THR A 23 -6.00 -10.84 8.19
C THR A 23 -5.64 -9.61 8.99
N PHE A 24 -6.58 -8.66 9.08
CA PHE A 24 -6.52 -7.50 9.95
C PHE A 24 -7.93 -7.06 10.33
N THR A 25 -8.04 -6.33 11.43
CA THR A 25 -9.29 -5.74 11.92
C THR A 25 -9.83 -4.75 10.91
N ASP A 26 -11.15 -4.78 10.69
CA ASP A 26 -11.82 -3.78 9.87
C ASP A 26 -11.59 -2.38 10.42
N THR A 27 -11.26 -1.47 9.51
CA THR A 27 -11.18 -0.04 9.80
C THR A 27 -11.87 0.72 8.69
N LEU A 28 -12.40 1.89 9.04
CA LEU A 28 -13.01 2.78 8.07
C LEU A 28 -11.91 3.30 7.13
N ILE A 29 -12.18 3.24 5.82
CA ILE A 29 -11.34 3.88 4.80
C ILE A 29 -12.05 5.16 4.35
N PRO A 30 -11.54 6.35 4.72
CA PRO A 30 -12.07 7.61 4.21
C PRO A 30 -12.12 7.66 2.68
N GLU A 31 -12.92 8.55 2.11
CA GLU A 31 -12.98 8.72 0.65
C GLU A 31 -11.70 9.35 0.09
N GLN A 32 -11.21 10.40 0.76
CA GLN A 32 -10.04 11.16 0.35
C GLN A 32 -8.75 10.55 0.91
N LEU A 33 -7.73 10.47 0.05
CA LEU A 33 -6.39 10.02 0.41
C LEU A 33 -5.55 11.17 0.98
N ASP A 34 -5.14 11.07 2.24
CA ASP A 34 -4.20 12.03 2.84
C ASP A 34 -2.75 11.67 2.46
N ARG A 35 -2.25 12.34 1.41
CA ARG A 35 -0.91 12.09 0.86
C ARG A 35 0.22 12.42 1.84
N MET A 36 0.01 13.36 2.76
CA MET A 36 1.04 13.73 3.75
C MET A 36 1.14 12.65 4.82
N VAL A 37 0.00 12.17 5.29
CA VAL A 37 -0.05 11.07 6.28
C VAL A 37 0.50 9.78 5.67
N ILE A 38 0.15 9.45 4.42
CA ILE A 38 0.72 8.29 3.71
C ILE A 38 2.25 8.35 3.69
N LYS A 39 2.84 9.49 3.29
CA LYS A 39 4.30 9.68 3.26
C LYS A 39 4.95 9.43 4.64
N GLN A 40 4.33 9.93 5.71
CA GLN A 40 4.83 9.71 7.07
C GLN A 40 4.77 8.22 7.46
N ILE A 41 3.68 7.53 7.13
CA ILE A 41 3.52 6.10 7.41
C ILE A 41 4.56 5.26 6.65
N ILE A 42 4.84 5.60 5.40
CA ILE A 42 5.89 4.97 4.58
C ILE A 42 7.26 5.14 5.25
N THR A 43 7.57 6.36 5.68
CA THR A 43 8.82 6.64 6.40
C THR A 43 8.93 5.81 7.69
N ASP A 44 7.83 5.72 8.46
CA ASP A 44 7.82 4.96 9.71
C ASP A 44 8.05 3.45 9.48
N VAL A 45 7.45 2.86 8.45
CA VAL A 45 7.65 1.42 8.16
C VAL A 45 9.04 1.14 7.58
N GLN A 46 9.56 2.03 6.73
CA GLN A 46 10.93 1.92 6.19
C GLN A 46 11.99 2.03 7.30
N GLN A 47 11.75 2.86 8.31
CA GLN A 47 12.61 2.98 9.50
C GLN A 47 12.39 1.85 10.53
N GLY A 48 11.49 0.90 10.25
CA GLY A 48 11.19 -0.22 11.14
C GLY A 48 10.42 0.17 12.41
N LYS A 49 9.90 1.40 12.52
CA LYS A 49 9.13 1.89 13.68
C LYS A 49 7.78 1.21 13.83
N ILE A 50 7.21 0.74 12.72
CA ILE A 50 5.94 0.01 12.68
C ILE A 50 6.08 -1.29 11.89
N LYS A 51 5.23 -2.27 12.21
CA LYS A 51 5.17 -3.55 11.49
C LYS A 51 4.11 -3.50 10.38
N TYR A 52 4.15 -4.50 9.50
CA TYR A 52 3.29 -4.57 8.32
C TYR A 52 1.79 -4.46 8.63
N GLN A 53 1.28 -5.13 9.66
CA GLN A 53 -0.14 -5.02 10.03
C GLN A 53 -0.53 -3.59 10.47
N THR A 54 0.34 -2.93 11.25
CA THR A 54 0.14 -1.52 11.65
C THR A 54 0.22 -0.59 10.44
N PHE A 55 1.13 -0.86 9.51
CA PHE A 55 1.24 -0.14 8.25
C PHE A 55 -0.06 -0.22 7.45
N LEU A 56 -0.62 -1.42 7.22
CA LEU A 56 -1.87 -1.60 6.49
C LEU A 56 -3.03 -0.83 7.14
N ARG A 57 -3.20 -0.97 8.46
CA ARG A 57 -4.24 -0.23 9.20
C ARG A 57 -4.10 1.28 9.03
N ARG A 58 -2.88 1.82 9.19
CA ARG A 58 -2.65 3.27 9.12
C ARG A 58 -2.84 3.84 7.71
N ILE A 59 -2.45 3.12 6.65
CA ILE A 59 -2.72 3.60 5.28
C ILE A 59 -4.21 3.55 4.96
N MET A 60 -4.95 2.56 5.47
CA MET A 60 -6.41 2.50 5.33
C MET A 60 -7.08 3.70 6.01
N GLU A 61 -6.68 4.00 7.25
CA GLU A 61 -7.17 5.17 8.00
C GLU A 61 -6.84 6.50 7.31
N ALA A 62 -5.77 6.53 6.51
CA ALA A 62 -5.39 7.68 5.68
C ALA A 62 -6.11 7.71 4.31
N GLY A 63 -7.11 6.84 4.09
CA GLY A 63 -7.94 6.83 2.87
C GLY A 63 -7.42 5.93 1.75
N CYS A 64 -6.39 5.12 1.98
CA CYS A 64 -5.89 4.18 0.97
C CYS A 64 -6.83 2.96 0.85
N SER A 65 -7.44 2.78 -0.31
CA SER A 65 -8.30 1.64 -0.62
C SER A 65 -7.52 0.46 -1.19
N HIS A 66 -6.43 0.74 -1.90
CA HIS A 66 -5.58 -0.25 -2.52
C HIS A 66 -4.20 0.37 -2.80
N TYR A 67 -3.17 -0.47 -2.89
CA TYR A 67 -1.86 -0.04 -3.37
C TYR A 67 -1.19 -1.10 -4.24
N GLU A 68 -0.34 -0.66 -5.14
CA GLU A 68 0.46 -1.50 -6.03
C GLU A 68 1.94 -1.23 -5.84
N VAL A 69 2.75 -2.27 -5.99
CA VAL A 69 4.20 -2.20 -5.93
C VAL A 69 4.74 -2.74 -7.24
N PHE A 70 5.40 -1.87 -7.99
CA PHE A 70 6.05 -2.21 -9.25
C PHE A 70 7.54 -2.33 -9.01
N ILE A 71 8.05 -3.55 -8.82
CA ILE A 71 9.48 -3.79 -8.59
C ILE A 71 10.30 -3.30 -9.79
N ASN A 72 9.95 -3.72 -11.01
CA ASN A 72 10.63 -3.27 -12.24
C ASN A 72 10.37 -1.79 -12.54
N GLY A 73 9.19 -1.28 -12.19
CA GLY A 73 8.83 0.13 -12.30
C GLY A 73 9.45 1.02 -11.23
N ARG A 74 10.10 0.43 -10.21
CA ARG A 74 10.72 1.07 -9.05
C ARG A 74 9.81 2.07 -8.34
N LYS A 75 8.54 1.70 -8.11
CA LYS A 75 7.62 2.55 -7.38
C LYS A 75 6.53 1.79 -6.66
N ALA A 76 5.98 2.40 -5.63
CA ALA A 76 4.69 2.05 -5.07
C ALA A 76 3.66 3.15 -5.38
N ILE A 77 2.42 2.75 -5.69
CA ILE A 77 1.31 3.68 -5.90
C ILE A 77 0.20 3.33 -4.92
N TYR A 78 -0.27 4.34 -4.19
CA TYR A 78 -1.35 4.25 -3.21
C TYR A 78 -2.55 5.01 -3.76
N PHE A 79 -3.75 4.41 -3.68
CA PHE A 79 -4.95 4.93 -4.32
C PHE A 79 -6.05 5.25 -3.28
N GLY A 80 -6.66 6.42 -3.43
CA GLY A 80 -7.92 6.79 -2.79
C GLY A 80 -9.13 6.21 -3.52
N ARG A 81 -10.33 6.33 -2.95
CA ARG A 81 -11.58 5.85 -3.58
C ARG A 81 -12.08 6.77 -4.70
N ASP A 82 -11.63 8.02 -4.70
CA ASP A 82 -11.90 9.06 -5.68
C ASP A 82 -10.90 9.06 -6.85
N GLY A 83 -9.95 8.11 -6.88
CA GLY A 83 -8.88 8.05 -7.87
C GLY A 83 -7.65 8.90 -7.54
N ALA A 84 -7.61 9.59 -6.39
CA ALA A 84 -6.40 10.28 -5.92
C ALA A 84 -5.24 9.29 -5.71
N GLN A 85 -4.01 9.76 -5.94
CA GLN A 85 -2.82 8.92 -5.85
C GLN A 85 -1.70 9.56 -5.04
N HIS A 86 -0.95 8.71 -4.34
CA HIS A 86 0.40 9.01 -3.84
C HIS A 86 1.38 8.02 -4.45
N ILE A 87 2.49 8.52 -5.00
CA ILE A 87 3.53 7.70 -5.62
C ILE A 87 4.80 7.83 -4.79
N GLU A 88 5.32 6.68 -4.32
CA GLU A 88 6.62 6.56 -3.67
C GLU A 88 7.60 5.95 -4.67
N GLU A 89 8.59 6.73 -5.09
CA GLU A 89 9.65 6.29 -6.00
C GLU A 89 10.74 5.56 -5.21
N PHE A 90 11.18 4.41 -5.70
CA PHE A 90 12.29 3.66 -5.12
C PHE A 90 13.62 4.19 -5.65
N PRO A 91 14.68 4.19 -4.82
CA PRO A 91 16.00 4.61 -5.27
C PRO A 91 16.47 3.74 -6.44
N LYS A 92 17.26 4.35 -7.33
CA LYS A 92 18.02 3.57 -8.31
C LYS A 92 19.07 2.74 -7.57
N ALA A 93 19.32 1.53 -8.04
CA ALA A 93 20.54 0.83 -7.65
C ALA A 93 21.73 1.69 -8.08
N SER A 94 22.56 2.05 -7.10
CA SER A 94 23.84 2.74 -7.31
C SER A 94 24.82 1.84 -8.03
#